data_AF-A0A660QUB8-F1
#
_entry.id   AF-A0A660QUB8-F1
#
_cell.length_a   1.000
_cell.length_b   1.000
_cell.length_c   1.000
_cell.angle_alpha   90.00
_cell.angle_beta   90.00
_cell.angle_gamma   90.00
#
_symmetry.space_group_name_H-M   'P 1'
#
loop_
_entity.id
_entity.type
_entity.pdbx_description
1 polymer ?
#
loop_
_entity_poly.entity_id
_entity_poly.type
_entity_poly.pdbx_seq_one_letter_code
_entity_poly.pdbx_strand_id
1 'polypeptide(L)'
;MESRGKVPHFTLRPHPLVSMALFLVVVVGLLVAMSFFSKEEGTGEYRQRGISTLIITGILTIFMTILATSKLWFSHLWKKNSTHARLKNHTRFHPTVKDREFRERQH
;
A
#
# COMPACT_ATOMS: atom_id res chain seq x y z
N MET A 1 12.07 1.57 -38.15
CA MET A 1 12.30 2.09 -36.78
C MET A 1 11.43 1.28 -35.83
N GLU A 2 12.07 0.40 -35.08
CA GLU A 2 11.44 -0.63 -34.25
C GLU A 2 10.81 0.00 -33.00
N SER A 3 9.48 -0.09 -32.89
CA SER A 3 8.71 0.38 -31.73
C SER A 3 8.97 -0.56 -30.55
N ARG A 4 10.00 -0.28 -29.75
CA ARG A 4 10.24 -0.95 -28.46
C ARG A 4 9.01 -0.77 -27.57
N GLY A 5 8.25 -1.84 -27.39
CA GLY A 5 7.06 -1.89 -26.54
C GLY A 5 7.41 -1.41 -25.14
N LYS A 6 6.73 -0.34 -24.69
CA LYS A 6 6.90 0.21 -23.36
C LYS A 6 6.29 -0.77 -22.35
N VAL A 7 7.12 -1.61 -21.76
CA VAL A 7 6.70 -2.58 -20.74
C VAL A 7 6.11 -1.79 -19.56
N PRO A 8 4.85 -2.03 -19.16
CA PRO A 8 4.28 -1.39 -18.00
C PRO A 8 5.08 -1.82 -16.77
N HIS A 9 5.85 -0.89 -16.21
CA HIS A 9 6.43 -1.06 -14.88
C HIS A 9 5.29 -1.08 -13.86
N PHE A 10 4.77 -2.27 -13.57
CA PHE A 10 3.95 -2.47 -12.39
C PHE A 10 4.84 -2.28 -11.17
N THR A 11 4.84 -1.09 -10.59
CA THR A 11 5.44 -0.84 -9.27
C THR A 11 4.62 -1.58 -8.23
N LEU A 12 4.96 -2.85 -8.04
CA LEU A 12 4.36 -3.81 -7.12
C LEU A 12 4.83 -3.59 -5.68
N ARG A 13 4.90 -2.32 -5.25
CA ARG A 13 5.36 -2.00 -3.89
C ARG A 13 4.14 -1.93 -2.96
N PRO A 14 4.04 -2.79 -1.93
CA PRO A 14 3.07 -2.55 -0.87
C PRO A 14 3.29 -1.14 -0.32
N HIS A 15 2.20 -0.47 0.04
CA HIS A 15 2.28 0.92 0.47
C HIS A 15 3.22 1.00 1.70
N PRO A 16 4.32 1.78 1.65
CA PRO A 16 5.38 1.70 2.65
C PRO A 16 4.86 1.96 4.07
N LEU A 17 3.83 2.81 4.18
CA LEU A 17 3.18 3.12 5.44
C LEU A 17 2.44 1.92 6.06
N VAL A 18 1.83 1.05 5.24
CA VAL A 18 1.11 -0.14 5.72
C VAL A 18 2.12 -1.22 6.12
N SER A 19 3.19 -1.40 5.36
CA SER A 19 4.27 -2.32 5.72
C SER A 19 4.97 -1.90 7.02
N MET A 20 5.22 -0.61 7.21
CA MET A 20 5.81 -0.08 8.44
C MET A 20 4.86 -0.24 9.64
N ALA A 21 3.57 0.03 9.45
CA ALA A 21 2.56 -0.16 10.49
C ALA A 21 2.45 -1.64 10.90
N LEU A 22 2.47 -2.57 9.94
CA LEU A 22 2.46 -4.01 10.22
C LEU A 22 3.68 -4.44 11.03
N PHE A 23 4.87 -3.97 10.67
CA PHE A 23 6.09 -4.24 11.43
C PHE A 23 6.00 -3.72 12.87
N LEU A 24 5.55 -2.47 13.05
CA LEU A 24 5.40 -1.87 14.38
C LEU A 24 4.39 -2.62 15.25
N VAL A 25 3.23 -2.99 14.69
CA VAL A 25 2.19 -3.75 15.40
C VAL A 25 2.73 -5.09 15.90
N VAL A 26 3.46 -5.82 15.06
CA VAL A 26 4.04 -7.12 15.42
C VAL A 26 5.09 -6.95 16.52
N VAL A 27 6.03 -6.02 16.36
CA VAL A 27 7.11 -5.80 17.34
C VAL A 27 6.55 -5.34 18.68
N VAL A 28 5.67 -4.35 18.69
CA VAL A 28 5.07 -3.83 19.93
C VAL A 28 4.19 -4.88 20.60
N GLY A 29 3.33 -5.57 19.85
CA GLY A 29 2.45 -6.59 20.40
C GLY A 29 3.22 -7.77 21.03
N LEU A 30 4.32 -8.20 20.40
CA LEU A 30 5.20 -9.22 20.96
C LEU A 30 5.92 -8.75 22.22
N LEU A 31 6.44 -7.51 22.24
CA LEU A 31 7.10 -6.94 23.42
C LEU A 31 6.14 -6.83 24.60
N VAL A 32 4.91 -6.39 24.37
CA VAL A 32 3.88 -6.30 25.41
C VAL A 32 3.51 -7.70 25.92
N ALA A 33 3.33 -8.68 25.03
CA ALA A 33 3.07 -10.06 25.43
C ALA A 33 4.22 -10.65 26.27
N MET A 34 5.47 -10.42 25.87
CA MET A 34 6.64 -10.84 26.64
C MET A 34 6.72 -10.14 28.00
N SER A 35 6.35 -8.85 28.08
CA SER A 35 6.30 -8.15 29.36
C SER A 35 5.32 -8.77 30.34
N PHE A 36 4.21 -9.35 29.86
CA PHE A 36 3.27 -10.08 30.72
C PHE A 36 3.79 -11.46 31.10
N PHE A 37 4.46 -12.19 30.19
CA PHE A 37 5.06 -13.49 30.52
C PHE A 37 6.29 -13.40 31.42
N SER A 38 7.00 -12.28 31.40
CA SER A 38 8.15 -12.03 32.26
C SER A 38 7.77 -11.79 33.72
N LYS A 39 6.48 -11.60 34.03
CA LYS A 39 6.01 -11.45 35.40
C LYS A 39 5.65 -12.82 35.97
N GLU A 40 6.45 -13.29 36.92
CA GLU A 40 6.14 -14.49 37.68
C GLU A 40 5.16 -14.15 38.81
N GLU A 41 3.91 -14.56 38.67
CA GLU A 41 2.94 -14.59 39.76
C GLU A 41 2.21 -15.94 39.79
N GLY A 42 2.09 -16.52 40.99
CA GLY A 42 1.48 -17.84 41.21
C GLY A 42 -0.02 -17.94 40.92
N THR A 43 -0.68 -16.81 40.61
CA THR A 43 -2.11 -16.72 40.28
C THR A 43 -2.40 -16.98 38.80
N GLY A 44 -1.40 -16.93 37.92
CA GLY A 44 -1.56 -17.21 36.47
C GLY A 44 -2.30 -16.12 35.67
N GLU A 45 -2.72 -15.02 36.30
CA GLU A 45 -3.48 -13.95 35.63
C GLU A 45 -2.67 -13.26 34.53
N TYR A 46 -1.38 -13.02 34.76
CA TYR A 46 -0.48 -12.43 33.78
C TYR A 46 -0.27 -13.31 32.55
N ARG A 47 -0.27 -14.64 32.74
CA ARG A 47 -0.22 -15.58 31.62
C ARG A 47 -1.48 -15.47 30.76
N GLN A 48 -2.66 -15.36 31.37
CA GLN A 48 -3.90 -15.14 30.61
C GLN A 48 -3.89 -13.81 29.85
N ARG A 49 -3.41 -12.72 30.48
CA ARG A 49 -3.25 -11.41 29.83
C ARG A 49 -2.23 -11.44 28.68
N GLY A 50 -1.14 -12.18 28.83
CA GLY A 50 -0.15 -12.38 27.76
C GLY A 50 -0.75 -13.15 26.57
N ILE A 51 -1.50 -14.21 26.83
CA ILE A 51 -2.20 -14.99 25.80
C ILE A 51 -3.25 -14.13 25.09
N SER A 52 -4.09 -13.37 25.82
CA SER A 52 -5.09 -12.51 25.20
C SER A 52 -4.45 -11.41 24.34
N THR A 53 -3.33 -10.85 24.80
CA THR A 53 -2.55 -9.88 24.02
C THR A 53 -2.02 -10.49 22.72
N LEU A 54 -1.52 -11.73 22.76
CA LEU A 54 -1.09 -12.44 21.54
C LEU A 54 -2.24 -12.68 20.57
N ILE A 55 -3.42 -13.09 21.07
CA ILE A 55 -4.60 -13.31 20.24
C ILE A 55 -5.00 -12.00 19.54
N ILE A 56 -5.10 -10.90 20.29
CA ILE A 56 -5.45 -9.58 19.74
C ILE A 56 -4.42 -9.14 18.71
N THR A 57 -3.13 -9.27 19.01
CA THR A 57 -2.03 -8.94 18.09
C THR A 57 -2.09 -9.77 16.82
N GLY A 58 -2.37 -11.08 16.93
CA GLY A 58 -2.53 -11.98 15.80
C GLY A 58 -3.69 -11.55 14.89
N ILE A 59 -4.85 -11.26 15.47
CA ILE A 59 -6.02 -10.75 14.73
C ILE A 59 -5.67 -9.44 13.99
N LEU A 60 -5.04 -8.49 14.68
CA LEU A 60 -4.65 -7.21 14.09
C LEU A 60 -3.68 -7.39 12.91
N THR A 61 -2.74 -8.32 13.06
CA THR A 61 -1.74 -8.66 12.03
C THR A 61 -2.40 -9.26 10.80
N ILE A 62 -3.39 -10.13 10.97
CA ILE A 62 -4.17 -10.70 9.85
C ILE A 62 -4.90 -9.59 9.09
N PHE A 63 -5.62 -8.70 9.80
CA PHE A 63 -6.32 -7.57 9.16
C PHE A 63 -5.36 -6.65 8.40
N MET A 64 -4.21 -6.30 8.99
CA MET A 64 -3.19 -5.49 8.32
C MET A 64 -2.58 -6.20 7.10
N THR A 65 -2.39 -7.51 7.17
CA THR A 65 -1.91 -8.33 6.05
C THR A 65 -2.92 -8.34 4.90
N ILE A 66 -4.20 -8.48 5.21
CA ILE A 66 -5.29 -8.38 4.23
C ILE A 66 -5.31 -6.97 3.63
N LEU A 67 -5.19 -5.91 4.42
CA LEU A 67 -5.14 -4.54 3.90
C LEU A 67 -3.92 -4.32 2.99
N ALA A 68 -2.75 -4.83 3.38
CA ALA A 68 -1.52 -4.73 2.58
C ALA A 68 -1.65 -5.48 1.24
N THR A 69 -2.28 -6.66 1.25
CA THR A 69 -2.47 -7.50 0.06
C THR A 69 -3.75 -7.18 -0.72
N SER A 70 -4.69 -6.42 -0.16
CA SER A 70 -5.94 -6.02 -0.81
C SER A 70 -5.71 -5.24 -2.11
N LYS A 71 -4.65 -4.44 -2.16
CA LYS A 71 -4.22 -3.75 -3.39
C LYS A 71 -3.74 -4.70 -4.49
N LEU A 72 -3.22 -5.87 -4.12
CA LEU A 72 -2.78 -6.89 -5.07
C LEU A 72 -3.99 -7.65 -5.62
N TRP A 73 -4.92 -8.04 -4.74
CA TRP A 73 -6.13 -8.78 -5.11
C TRP A 73 -7.15 -7.92 -5.88
N PHE A 74 -7.31 -6.66 -5.48
CA PHE A 74 -8.26 -5.73 -6.10
C PHE A 74 -7.55 -4.63 -6.90
N SER A 75 -6.49 -5.00 -7.63
CA SER A 75 -5.76 -4.08 -8.51
C SER A 75 -6.70 -3.36 -9.51
N HIS A 76 -7.77 -4.02 -9.93
CA HIS A 76 -8.79 -3.48 -10.84
C HIS A 76 -9.58 -2.30 -10.22
N LEU A 77 -9.87 -2.32 -8.91
CA LEU A 77 -10.59 -1.25 -8.21
C LEU A 77 -9.70 -0.04 -7.89
N TRP A 78 -8.39 -0.27 -7.77
CA TRP A 78 -7.41 0.76 -7.42
C TRP A 78 -6.70 1.40 -8.62
N LYS A 79 -7.08 1.02 -9.85
CA LYS A 79 -6.63 1.66 -11.08
C LYS A 79 -7.25 3.05 -11.19
N LYS A 80 -6.75 3.99 -10.38
CA LYS A 80 -7.03 5.42 -10.55
C LYS A 80 -6.54 5.82 -11.94
N ASN A 81 -7.51 5.93 -12.85
CA ASN A 81 -7.51 6.96 -13.88
C ASN A 81 -6.31 6.97 -14.84
N SER A 82 -5.85 5.80 -15.28
CA SER A 82 -4.97 5.70 -16.45
C SER A 82 -5.66 6.22 -17.73
N THR A 83 -6.99 6.36 -17.72
CA THR A 83 -7.79 6.86 -18.84
C THR A 83 -7.71 8.38 -18.98
N HIS A 84 -7.78 9.18 -17.90
CA HIS A 84 -7.57 10.63 -18.01
C HIS A 84 -6.12 11.00 -18.35
N ALA A 85 -5.13 10.27 -17.82
CA ALA A 85 -3.73 10.54 -18.16
C ALA A 85 -3.44 10.24 -19.65
N ARG A 86 -4.05 9.17 -20.20
CA ARG A 86 -3.96 8.84 -21.62
C ARG A 86 -4.70 9.86 -22.49
N LEU A 87 -5.85 10.37 -22.06
CA LEU A 87 -6.58 11.41 -22.78
C LEU A 87 -5.80 12.73 -22.82
N LYS A 88 -5.19 13.15 -21.70
CA LYS A 88 -4.41 14.40 -21.61
C LYS A 88 -3.15 14.37 -22.48
N ASN A 89 -2.50 13.20 -22.59
CA ASN A 89 -1.35 13.04 -23.48
C ASN A 89 -1.78 12.99 -24.96
N HIS A 90 -2.91 12.36 -25.30
CA HIS A 90 -3.40 12.38 -26.69
C HIS A 90 -3.86 13.77 -27.15
N THR A 91 -4.42 14.59 -26.26
CA THR A 91 -4.86 15.95 -26.62
C THR A 91 -3.69 16.91 -26.81
N ARG A 92 -2.63 16.80 -26.00
CA ARG A 92 -1.47 17.71 -26.10
C ARG A 92 -0.60 17.49 -27.34
N PHE A 93 -0.57 16.28 -27.88
CA PHE A 93 0.19 15.94 -29.09
C PHE A 93 -0.68 15.83 -30.34
N HIS A 94 -1.95 16.24 -30.26
CA HIS A 94 -2.82 16.28 -31.43
C HIS A 94 -2.38 17.43 -32.36
N PRO A 95 -2.19 17.19 -33.67
CA PRO A 95 -1.62 18.18 -34.60
C PRO A 95 -2.37 19.51 -34.57
N THR A 96 -3.71 19.48 -34.47
CA THR A 96 -4.52 20.72 -34.38
C THR A 96 -4.32 21.55 -33.12
N VAL A 97 -3.89 20.97 -32.00
CA VAL A 97 -3.60 21.73 -30.76
C VAL A 97 -2.22 22.36 -30.85
N LYS A 98 -1.25 21.63 -31.43
CA LYS A 98 0.11 22.13 -31.66
C LYS A 98 0.14 23.29 -32.66
N ASP A 99 -0.66 23.21 -33.73
CA ASP A 99 -0.78 24.27 -34.72
C ASP A 99 -1.44 25.53 -34.17
N ARG A 100 -2.38 25.38 -33.21
CA ARG A 100 -2.99 26.51 -32.51
C ARG A 100 -1.98 27.22 -31.59
N GLU A 101 -1.23 26.46 -30.78
CA GLU A 101 -0.17 27.03 -29.92
C GLU A 101 0.93 27.73 -30.72
N PHE A 102 1.25 27.22 -31.93
CA PHE A 102 2.24 27.85 -32.80
C PHE A 102 1.75 29.20 -33.35
N ARG A 103 0.48 29.28 -33.77
CA ARG A 103 -0.13 30.54 -34.23
C ARG A 103 -0.23 31.58 -33.12
N GLU A 104 -0.57 31.17 -31.90
CA GLU A 104 -0.66 32.08 -30.74
C GLU A 104 0.72 32.64 -30.31
N ARG A 105 1.84 32.03 -30.70
CA ARG A 105 3.21 32.53 -30.42
C ARG A 105 3.79 33.41 -31.52
N GLN A 106 3.18 33.47 -32.69
CA GLN A 106 3.64 34.26 -33.84
C GLN A 106 2.92 35.61 -33.98
N HIS A 107 1.90 35.85 -33.14
CA HIS A 107 1.26 37.14 -32.93
C HIS A 107 1.77 37.77 -31.63
#